data_AF-A0A6P2B9N2-F1
#
_entry.id   AF-A0A6P2B9N2-F1
#
_cell.length_a   1.000
_cell.length_b   1.000
_cell.length_c   1.000
_cell.angle_alpha   90.00
_cell.angle_beta   90.00
_cell.angle_gamma   90.00
#
_symmetry.space_group_name_H-M   'P 1'
#
loop_
_entity.id
_entity.type
_entity.pdbx_description
1 polymer ?
#
loop_
_entity_poly.entity_id
_entity_poly.type
_entity_poly.pdbx_seq_one_letter_code
_entity_poly.pdbx_strand_id
1 'polypeptide(L)'
;MKLIEFFRGWINRYFHHEEALLLILLILFGLVMVTWLGRVLAPVITALVIAFVLQGAVVKLRSWRVPQVLAVYLVYLLFLSILAVLLLVVFPLIWRQLVGFVNALPNMLDQVQQLMRTLPERYPNLVSEAQIGQWMDAMTNEFALLGQRFLTLMLGQIGS
;
A
#
# COMPACT_ATOMS: atom_id res chain seq x y z
N MET A 1 -7.34 19.70 -33.58
CA MET A 1 -6.63 21.01 -33.67
C MET A 1 -7.36 22.17 -32.96
N LYS A 2 -8.70 22.25 -32.96
CA LYS A 2 -9.47 23.33 -32.28
C LYS A 2 -9.32 23.44 -30.75
N LEU A 3 -9.06 22.32 -30.05
CA LEU A 3 -8.85 22.32 -28.59
C LEU A 3 -7.58 23.06 -28.17
N ILE A 4 -6.51 22.96 -28.96
CA ILE A 4 -5.21 23.57 -28.65
C ILE A 4 -5.30 25.09 -28.81
N GLU A 5 -5.97 25.58 -29.85
CA GLU A 5 -6.19 27.02 -30.07
C GLU A 5 -7.11 27.65 -29.02
N PHE A 6 -8.16 26.92 -28.60
CA PHE A 6 -9.03 27.33 -27.48
C PHE A 6 -8.24 27.43 -26.17
N PHE A 7 -7.43 26.41 -25.85
CA PHE A 7 -6.54 26.44 -24.68
C PHE A 7 -5.53 27.58 -24.78
N ARG A 8 -4.93 27.83 -25.94
CA ARG A 8 -3.93 28.90 -26.14
C ARG A 8 -4.53 30.30 -26.01
N GLY A 9 -5.76 30.51 -26.47
CA GLY A 9 -6.49 31.78 -26.32
C GLY A 9 -6.94 32.04 -24.87
N TRP A 10 -7.35 30.99 -24.16
CA TRP A 10 -7.69 31.07 -22.74
C TRP A 10 -6.45 31.35 -21.87
N ILE A 11 -5.34 30.65 -22.15
CA ILE A 11 -4.08 30.82 -21.42
C ILE A 11 -3.52 32.24 -21.58
N ASN A 12 -3.49 32.79 -22.79
CA ASN A 12 -2.89 34.10 -23.02
C ASN A 12 -3.72 35.26 -22.42
N ARG A 13 -5.02 35.05 -22.18
CA ARG A 13 -5.93 36.06 -21.61
C ARG A 13 -5.99 36.01 -20.08
N TYR A 14 -5.76 34.84 -19.48
CA TYR A 14 -5.68 34.64 -18.03
C TYR A 14 -4.26 34.87 -17.45
N PHE A 15 -3.21 34.77 -18.27
CA PHE A 15 -1.80 34.92 -17.86
C PHE A 15 -1.32 36.37 -17.63
N HIS A 16 -2.20 37.38 -17.69
CA HIS A 16 -1.82 38.77 -17.39
C HIS A 16 -2.07 39.21 -15.94
N HIS A 17 -2.67 38.37 -15.11
CA HIS A 17 -2.84 38.65 -13.68
C HIS A 17 -2.10 37.57 -12.90
N GLU A 18 -1.00 37.94 -12.23
CA GLU A 18 -0.23 37.04 -11.35
C GLU A 18 -1.14 36.27 -10.37
N GLU A 19 -2.25 36.90 -9.97
CA GLU A 19 -3.28 36.34 -9.09
C GLU A 19 -3.99 35.10 -9.66
N ALA A 20 -4.25 35.06 -10.97
CA ALA A 20 -4.97 33.95 -11.57
C ALA A 20 -4.14 32.65 -11.62
N LEU A 21 -2.82 32.80 -11.76
CA LEU A 21 -1.88 31.67 -11.69
C LEU A 21 -1.82 31.09 -10.27
N LEU A 22 -1.84 31.94 -9.25
CA LEU A 22 -1.91 31.52 -7.86
C LEU A 22 -3.21 30.76 -7.56
N LEU A 23 -4.35 31.23 -8.08
CA LEU A 23 -5.64 30.55 -7.92
C LEU A 23 -5.65 29.15 -8.57
N ILE A 24 -5.13 29.03 -9.80
CA ILE A 24 -5.03 27.74 -10.48
C ILE A 24 -4.11 26.78 -9.71
N LEU A 25 -2.98 27.28 -9.20
CA LEU A 25 -2.06 26.48 -8.39
C LEU A 25 -2.70 26.04 -7.07
N LEU A 26 -3.44 26.94 -6.41
CA LEU A 26 -4.16 26.65 -5.16
C LEU A 26 -5.26 25.61 -5.36
N ILE A 27 -6.01 25.69 -6.47
CA ILE A 27 -7.01 24.69 -6.83
C ILE A 27 -6.35 23.33 -7.12
N LEU A 28 -5.26 23.32 -7.90
CA LEU A 28 -4.54 22.09 -8.23
C LEU A 28 -3.95 21.43 -6.96
N PHE A 29 -3.35 22.24 -6.10
CA PHE A 29 -2.82 21.81 -4.81
C PHE A 29 -3.94 21.27 -3.91
N GLY A 30 -5.05 21.99 -3.78
CA GLY A 30 -6.22 21.55 -3.03
C GLY A 30 -6.80 20.24 -3.55
N LEU A 31 -6.84 20.05 -4.87
CA LEU A 31 -7.32 18.81 -5.49
C LEU A 31 -6.40 17.63 -5.20
N VAL A 32 -5.09 17.81 -5.32
CA VAL A 32 -4.10 16.79 -4.93
C VAL A 32 -4.23 16.49 -3.45
N MET A 33 -4.34 17.51 -2.61
CA MET A 33 -4.49 17.36 -1.17
C MET A 33 -5.77 16.60 -0.82
N VAL A 34 -6.92 16.93 -1.39
CA VAL A 34 -8.20 16.23 -1.16
C VAL A 34 -8.17 14.79 -1.64
N THR A 35 -7.56 14.50 -2.78
CA THR A 35 -7.47 13.11 -3.29
C THR A 35 -6.51 12.24 -2.48
N TRP A 36 -5.40 12.82 -2.02
CA TRP A 36 -4.43 12.15 -1.17
C TRP A 36 -4.98 11.93 0.24
N LEU A 37 -5.54 13.00 0.83
CA LEU A 37 -6.14 12.97 2.15
C LEU A 37 -7.42 12.13 2.16
N GLY A 38 -8.21 12.16 1.09
CA GLY A 38 -9.39 11.31 0.91
C GLY A 38 -9.07 9.82 1.00
N ARG A 39 -7.91 9.38 0.49
CA ARG A 39 -7.45 7.98 0.62
C ARG A 39 -7.17 7.58 2.06
N VAL A 40 -6.69 8.52 2.89
CA VAL A 40 -6.38 8.31 4.31
C VAL A 40 -7.60 8.56 5.22
N LEU A 41 -8.46 9.52 4.87
CA LEU A 41 -9.68 9.85 5.60
C LEU A 41 -10.79 8.84 5.33
N ALA A 42 -10.85 8.22 4.14
CA ALA A 42 -11.83 7.19 3.82
C ALA A 42 -11.93 6.09 4.90
N PRO A 43 -10.83 5.45 5.36
CA PRO A 43 -10.92 4.46 6.44
C PRO A 43 -11.34 5.07 7.78
N VAL A 44 -10.95 6.32 8.08
CA VAL A 44 -11.36 7.01 9.32
C VAL A 44 -12.87 7.27 9.33
N ILE A 45 -13.41 7.83 8.24
CA ILE A 45 -14.85 8.06 8.07
C ILE A 45 -15.60 6.74 8.07
N THR A 46 -15.07 5.69 7.43
CA THR A 46 -15.67 4.35 7.45
C THR A 46 -15.73 3.80 8.87
N ALA A 47 -14.67 3.93 9.67
CA ALA A 47 -14.65 3.51 11.06
C ALA A 47 -15.69 4.29 11.89
N LEU A 48 -15.84 5.59 11.66
CA LEU A 48 -16.85 6.42 12.30
C LEU A 48 -18.28 5.94 11.96
N VAL A 49 -18.55 5.68 10.68
CA VAL A 49 -19.84 5.13 10.24
C VAL A 49 -20.11 3.79 10.92
N ILE A 50 -19.12 2.89 10.97
CA ILE A 50 -19.25 1.61 11.67
C ILE A 50 -19.56 1.82 13.16
N ALA A 51 -18.89 2.74 13.83
CA ALA A 51 -19.16 3.06 15.24
C ALA A 51 -20.61 3.53 15.45
N PHE A 52 -21.12 4.40 14.58
CA PHE A 52 -22.52 4.83 14.63
C PHE A 52 -23.51 3.70 14.31
N VAL A 53 -23.18 2.80 13.37
CA VAL A 53 -24.01 1.62 13.07
C VAL A 53 -24.09 0.68 14.28
N LEU A 54 -22.97 0.46 14.98
CA LEU A 54 -22.94 -0.34 16.21
C LEU A 54 -23.76 0.31 17.32
N GLN A 55 -23.64 1.63 17.49
CA GLN A 55 -24.48 2.37 18.43
C GLN A 55 -25.98 2.24 18.07
N GLY A 56 -26.32 2.36 16.79
CA GLY A 56 -27.68 2.15 16.28
C GLY A 56 -28.19 0.74 16.57
N ALA A 57 -27.34 -0.29 16.45
CA ALA A 57 -27.68 -1.65 16.81
C ALA A 57 -28.00 -1.78 18.31
N VAL A 58 -27.21 -1.17 19.20
CA VAL A 58 -27.50 -1.17 20.65
C VAL A 58 -28.85 -0.52 20.94
N VAL A 59 -29.15 0.62 20.32
CA VAL A 59 -30.45 1.31 20.48
C VAL A 59 -31.60 0.45 19.98
N LYS A 60 -31.43 -0.25 18.86
CA LYS A 60 -32.43 -1.18 18.30
C LYS A 60 -32.66 -2.40 19.19
N LEU A 61 -31.62 -2.95 19.81
CA LEU A 61 -31.78 -4.02 20.80
C LEU A 61 -32.50 -3.52 22.05
N ARG A 62 -32.24 -2.29 22.48
CA ARG A 62 -32.92 -1.67 23.63
C ARG A 62 -34.42 -1.48 23.38
N SER A 63 -34.84 -1.19 22.14
CA SER A 63 -36.27 -1.09 21.81
C SER A 63 -37.01 -2.43 21.91
N TRP A 64 -36.30 -3.55 21.87
CA TRP A 64 -36.82 -4.89 22.12
C TRP A 64 -36.84 -5.27 23.61
N ARG A 65 -36.80 -4.28 24.52
CA ARG A 65 -36.79 -4.46 25.99
C ARG A 65 -35.56 -5.20 26.53
N VAL A 66 -34.47 -5.29 25.76
CA VAL A 66 -33.19 -5.83 26.24
C VAL A 66 -32.54 -4.84 27.21
N PRO A 67 -32.08 -5.27 28.40
CA PRO A 67 -31.38 -4.40 29.34
C PRO A 67 -30.08 -3.86 28.72
N GLN A 68 -29.78 -2.58 28.98
CA GLN A 68 -28.71 -1.82 28.32
C GLN A 68 -27.36 -2.55 28.32
N VAL A 69 -26.98 -3.14 29.46
CA VAL A 69 -25.71 -3.87 29.61
C VAL A 69 -25.64 -5.07 28.66
N LEU A 70 -26.74 -5.82 28.56
CA LEU A 70 -26.82 -7.02 27.71
C LEU A 70 -26.79 -6.65 26.21
N ALA A 71 -27.46 -5.55 25.84
CA ALA A 71 -27.44 -5.05 24.47
C ALA A 71 -26.02 -4.64 24.02
N VAL A 72 -25.25 -4.00 24.91
CA VAL A 72 -23.85 -3.64 24.63
C VAL A 72 -23.00 -4.89 24.46
N TYR A 73 -23.09 -5.87 25.36
CA TYR A 73 -22.32 -7.12 25.25
C TYR A 73 -22.66 -7.90 23.96
N LEU A 74 -23.93 -8.00 23.58
CA LEU A 74 -24.34 -8.69 22.37
C LEU A 74 -23.78 -8.02 21.11
N VAL A 75 -23.88 -6.70 21.00
CA VAL A 75 -23.33 -5.95 19.86
C VAL A 75 -21.80 -6.05 19.83
N TYR A 76 -21.15 -6.01 20.99
CA TYR A 76 -19.71 -6.16 21.10
C TYR A 76 -19.24 -7.56 20.66
N LEU A 77 -19.90 -8.63 21.11
CA LEU A 77 -19.60 -10.00 20.69
C LEU A 77 -19.85 -10.22 19.20
N LEU A 78 -20.94 -9.65 18.66
CA LEU A 78 -21.23 -9.68 17.22
C LEU A 78 -20.12 -8.97 16.44
N PHE A 79 -19.71 -7.78 16.86
CA PHE A 79 -18.63 -7.02 16.23
C PHE A 79 -17.30 -7.78 16.28
N LEU A 80 -16.93 -8.33 17.43
CA LEU A 80 -15.72 -9.15 17.57
C LEU A 80 -15.76 -10.40 16.68
N SER A 81 -16.92 -11.04 16.54
CA SER A 81 -17.09 -12.20 15.69
C SER A 81 -16.91 -11.84 14.21
N ILE A 82 -17.50 -10.72 13.76
CA ILE A 82 -17.31 -10.21 12.40
C ILE A 82 -15.84 -9.85 12.15
N LEU A 83 -15.20 -9.15 13.11
CA LEU A 83 -13.79 -8.78 13.03
C LEU A 83 -12.88 -10.01 12.96
N ALA A 84 -13.15 -11.02 13.78
CA ALA A 84 -12.40 -12.27 13.79
C ALA A 84 -12.52 -12.99 12.44
N VAL A 85 -13.73 -13.11 11.87
CA VAL A 85 -13.92 -13.68 10.52
C VAL A 85 -13.18 -12.87 9.48
N LEU A 86 -13.24 -11.54 9.53
CA LEU A 86 -12.53 -10.67 8.61
C LEU A 86 -11.01 -10.87 8.70
N LEU A 87 -10.46 -10.95 9.91
CA LEU A 87 -9.05 -11.26 10.12
C LEU A 87 -8.69 -12.64 9.60
N LEU A 88 -9.50 -13.67 9.85
CA LEU A 88 -9.27 -15.02 9.34
C LEU A 88 -9.31 -15.11 7.81
N VAL A 89 -9.95 -14.17 7.11
CA VAL A 89 -9.97 -14.11 5.64
C VAL A 89 -8.85 -13.22 5.09
N VAL A 90 -8.60 -12.06 5.69
CA VAL A 90 -7.59 -11.10 5.23
C VAL A 90 -6.18 -11.57 5.58
N PHE A 91 -5.97 -12.12 6.76
CA PHE A 91 -4.68 -12.65 7.22
C PHE A 91 -4.08 -13.69 6.25
N PRO A 92 -4.78 -14.77 5.84
CA PRO A 92 -4.22 -15.74 4.90
C PRO A 92 -3.96 -15.12 3.53
N LEU A 93 -4.72 -14.12 3.09
CA LEU A 93 -4.46 -13.43 1.83
C LEU A 93 -3.13 -12.67 1.89
N ILE A 94 -2.91 -11.88 2.95
CA ILE A 94 -1.66 -11.16 3.16
C ILE A 94 -0.50 -12.16 3.32
N TRP A 95 -0.69 -13.24 4.07
CA TRP A 95 0.31 -14.28 4.24
C TRP A 95 0.71 -14.93 2.91
N ARG A 96 -0.28 -15.32 2.09
CA ARG A 96 -0.04 -15.86 0.74
C ARG A 96 0.65 -14.85 -0.17
N GLN A 97 0.31 -13.56 -0.07
CA GLN A 97 0.97 -12.50 -0.82
C GLN A 97 2.43 -12.33 -0.40
N LEU A 98 2.72 -12.34 0.90
CA LEU A 98 4.08 -12.25 1.42
C LEU A 98 4.94 -13.45 1.01
N VAL A 99 4.43 -14.67 1.20
CA VAL A 99 5.12 -15.90 0.77
C VAL A 99 5.30 -15.90 -0.75
N GLY A 100 4.29 -15.48 -1.51
CA GLY A 100 4.38 -15.34 -2.96
C GLY A 100 5.45 -14.34 -3.40
N PHE A 101 5.58 -13.20 -2.70
CA PHE A 101 6.63 -12.21 -2.95
C PHE A 101 8.02 -12.80 -2.70
N VAL A 102 8.23 -13.41 -1.53
CA VAL A 102 9.52 -14.05 -1.18
C VAL A 102 9.89 -15.14 -2.18
N ASN A 103 8.92 -15.96 -2.60
CA ASN A 103 9.16 -17.01 -3.61
C ASN A 103 9.37 -16.46 -5.02
N ALA A 104 8.83 -15.27 -5.33
CA ALA A 104 9.02 -14.61 -6.62
C ALA A 104 10.37 -13.86 -6.71
N LEU A 105 10.95 -13.43 -5.59
CA LEU A 105 12.26 -12.77 -5.55
C LEU A 105 13.36 -13.51 -6.33
N PRO A 106 13.63 -14.81 -6.13
CA PRO A 106 14.66 -15.52 -6.89
C PRO A 106 14.37 -15.53 -8.39
N ASN A 107 13.11 -15.77 -8.79
CA ASN A 107 12.71 -15.74 -10.20
C ASN A 107 12.85 -14.34 -10.83
N MET A 108 12.60 -13.27 -10.05
CA MET A 108 12.84 -11.90 -10.49
C MET A 108 14.34 -11.61 -10.63
N LEU A 109 15.18 -12.15 -9.74
CA LEU A 109 16.64 -12.06 -9.86
C LEU A 109 17.14 -12.77 -11.12
N ASP A 110 16.62 -13.94 -11.47
CA ASP A 110 16.98 -14.65 -12.70
C ASP A 110 16.58 -13.87 -13.97
N GLN A 111 15.40 -13.24 -13.96
CA GLN A 111 14.98 -12.36 -15.06
C GLN A 111 15.88 -11.12 -15.17
N VAL A 112 16.27 -10.53 -14.03
CA VAL A 112 17.24 -9.43 -14.00
C VAL A 112 18.61 -9.88 -14.51
N GLN A 113 19.07 -11.09 -14.16
CA GLN A 113 20.31 -11.67 -14.69
C GLN A 113 20.24 -11.85 -16.21
N GLN A 114 19.13 -12.37 -16.74
CA GLN A 114 18.95 -12.50 -18.19
C GLN A 114 18.96 -11.14 -18.89
N LEU A 115 18.28 -10.14 -18.32
CA LEU A 115 18.30 -8.77 -18.84
C LEU A 115 19.72 -8.19 -18.80
N MET A 116 20.42 -8.36 -17.67
CA MET A 116 21.81 -7.92 -17.48
C MET A 116 22.78 -8.64 -18.40
N ARG A 117 22.54 -9.87 -18.84
CA ARG A 117 23.36 -10.56 -19.86
C ARG A 117 23.15 -9.98 -21.27
N THR A 118 21.95 -9.51 -21.57
CA THR A 118 21.66 -8.85 -22.87
C THR A 118 22.13 -7.38 -22.93
N LEU A 119 22.48 -6.76 -21.79
CA LEU A 119 22.97 -5.39 -21.72
C LEU A 119 24.39 -5.20 -22.30
N PRO A 120 25.40 -6.02 -21.95
CA PRO A 120 26.76 -5.98 -22.52
C PRO A 120 26.78 -6.17 -24.03
N GLU A 121 25.87 -6.99 -24.58
CA GLU A 121 25.72 -7.18 -26.02
C GLU A 121 25.33 -5.88 -26.75
N ARG A 122 24.57 -4.99 -26.08
CA ARG A 122 24.13 -3.70 -26.64
C ARG A 122 25.02 -2.51 -26.24
N TYR A 123 25.70 -2.56 -25.09
CA TYR A 123 26.52 -1.46 -24.58
C TYR A 123 27.86 -1.93 -23.97
N PRO A 124 28.76 -2.52 -24.78
CA PRO A 124 30.02 -3.12 -24.31
C PRO A 124 31.02 -2.12 -23.70
N ASN A 125 30.89 -0.82 -24.00
CA ASN A 125 31.80 0.21 -23.49
C ASN A 125 31.41 0.74 -22.09
N LEU A 126 30.25 0.35 -21.53
CA LEU A 126 29.75 0.86 -20.25
C LEU A 126 29.70 -0.21 -19.14
N VAL A 127 29.61 -1.50 -19.47
CA VAL A 127 29.47 -2.60 -18.50
C VAL A 127 30.23 -3.85 -18.96
N SER A 128 31.14 -4.38 -18.12
CA SER A 128 31.89 -5.61 -18.38
C SER A 128 31.20 -6.84 -17.76
N GLU A 129 31.30 -8.01 -18.39
CA GLU A 129 30.73 -9.27 -17.84
C GLU A 129 31.32 -9.64 -16.47
N ALA A 130 32.59 -9.31 -16.23
CA ALA A 130 33.27 -9.56 -14.97
C ALA A 130 32.69 -8.73 -13.81
N GLN A 131 32.26 -7.48 -14.06
CA GLN A 131 31.59 -6.65 -13.05
C GLN A 131 30.24 -7.24 -12.62
N ILE A 132 29.49 -7.79 -13.58
CA ILE A 132 28.16 -8.36 -13.33
C ILE A 132 28.28 -9.60 -12.43
N GLY A 133 29.25 -10.49 -12.70
CA GLY A 133 29.51 -11.67 -11.88
C GLY A 133 29.83 -11.33 -10.42
N GLN A 134 30.69 -10.33 -10.20
CA GLN A 134 31.05 -9.88 -8.85
C GLN A 134 29.86 -9.31 -8.06
N TRP A 135 28.96 -8.57 -8.72
CA TRP A 135 27.75 -8.05 -8.06
C TRP A 135 26.76 -9.15 -7.69
N MET A 136 26.66 -10.18 -8.54
CA MET A 136 25.79 -11.34 -8.32
C MET A 136 26.27 -12.19 -7.14
N ASP A 137 27.58 -12.41 -7.04
CA ASP A 137 28.21 -13.13 -5.92
C ASP A 137 28.07 -12.35 -4.61
N ALA A 138 28.24 -11.02 -4.65
CA ALA A 138 28.03 -10.16 -3.48
C ALA A 138 26.57 -10.21 -2.99
N MET A 139 25.59 -10.09 -3.90
CA MET A 139 24.17 -10.21 -3.56
C MET A 139 23.84 -11.59 -2.96
N THR A 140 24.33 -12.67 -3.56
CA THR A 140 24.07 -14.04 -3.09
C THR A 140 24.61 -14.27 -1.68
N ASN A 141 25.82 -13.77 -1.40
CA ASN A 141 26.42 -13.86 -0.06
C ASN A 141 25.65 -13.05 0.99
N GLU A 142 25.15 -11.85 0.65
CA GLU A 142 24.33 -11.06 1.56
C GLU A 142 22.99 -11.74 1.86
N PHE A 143 22.31 -12.29 0.84
CA PHE A 143 21.08 -13.06 1.04
C PHE A 143 21.30 -14.31 1.89
N ALA A 144 22.42 -15.02 1.71
CA ALA A 144 22.78 -16.18 2.53
C ALA A 144 23.00 -15.80 4.00
N LEU A 145 23.70 -14.68 4.26
CA LEU A 145 23.92 -14.16 5.62
C LEU A 145 22.62 -13.72 6.29
N LEU A 146 21.71 -13.05 5.56
CA LEU A 146 20.40 -12.66 6.06
C LEU A 146 19.53 -13.88 6.38
N GLY A 147 19.55 -14.89 5.51
CA GLY A 147 18.87 -16.16 5.74
C GLY A 147 19.39 -16.87 7.00
N GLN A 148 20.71 -16.94 7.16
CA GLN A 148 21.32 -17.55 8.34
C GLN A 148 20.94 -16.81 9.63
N ARG A 149 20.96 -15.46 9.61
CA ARG A 149 20.54 -14.62 10.76
C ARG A 149 19.08 -14.81 11.12
N PHE A 150 18.21 -14.86 10.12
CA PHE A 150 16.78 -15.10 10.34
C PHE A 150 16.53 -16.47 10.99
N LEU A 151 17.20 -17.51 10.48
CA LEU A 151 17.12 -18.86 11.05
C LEU A 151 17.68 -18.92 12.47
N THR A 152 18.80 -18.25 12.76
CA THR A 152 19.36 -18.21 14.13
C THR A 152 18.47 -17.42 15.09
N LEU A 153 17.78 -16.36 14.66
CA LEU A 153 16.80 -15.65 15.50
C LEU A 153 15.58 -16.52 15.81
N MET A 154 15.06 -17.27 14.83
CA MET A 154 13.93 -18.18 15.03
C MET A 154 14.31 -19.37 15.94
N LEU A 155 15.48 -19.98 15.71
CA LEU A 155 15.96 -21.11 16.52
C LEU A 155 16.41 -20.65 17.91
N GLY A 156 17.01 -19.47 18.03
CA GLY A 156 17.42 -18.87 19.28
C GLY A 156 16.26 -18.53 20.21
N GLN A 157 15.09 -18.19 19.67
CA GLN A 157 13.86 -17.94 20.46
C GLN A 157 13.13 -19.20 20.92
N ILE A 158 13.42 -20.37 20.34
CA ILE A 158 12.79 -21.65 20.72
C ILE A 158 13.62 -22.39 21.79
N GLY A 159 14.90 -22.05 21.94
CA GLY A 159 15.85 -22.72 22.84
C GLY A 159 16.16 -22.00 24.16
N SER A 160 15.50 -20.88 24.48
CA SER A 160 15.65 -20.09 25.71
C SER A 160 14.29 -19.86 26.38
#